data_AF-A0A7X9GK58-F1
#
_entry.id   AF-A0A7X9GK58-F1
#
_cell.length_a   1.000
_cell.length_b   1.000
_cell.length_c   1.000
_cell.angle_alpha   90.00
_cell.angle_beta   90.00
_cell.angle_gamma   90.00
#
_symmetry.space_group_name_H-M   'P 1'
#
loop_
_entity.id
_entity.type
_entity.pdbx_description
1 polymer ?
#
loop_
_entity_poly.entity_id
_entity_poly.type
_entity_poly.pdbx_seq_one_letter_code
_entity_poly.pdbx_strand_id
1 'polypeptide(L)'
;MKKERLIKNILVGILIFVTLWFGFRPVLKGSVFQKHLKMIRKDLDFEGHEYATIIIGSEPEGIASALSCARTGLKTLLITQDSDLGGYITSGKISKMNPQKGTIKGKRVSLNRGIYEEIFGQFNIGFSSMEYETQIKNLLGSEENLEVVYDSTITGVDIENEVLLGITVQNPEGTSYYKARNFIDATLEGSLLKLCKTPYIKGSADLGLREFYSPVEFNFCVSEVDTAALQKSQKTTNFLDDFQLALLSYKKIKPRTKIVSPTFIILNENEIVISGLQVYGVDVENKEDLEAAYKEAEEEAIMLTAYLKNVVVAFENCKYKEGPDRFFIPEYLHYEGRYRLTVEDIMENRNFKDGIALCSEQVDASKFTKENIEYIVVNPHVYSIPLGSIIPVNLENVLMTGSKASFSSLAATSAGNIPTRITVGESAGLISAYSFLNKTSILQLLNQPEEFESLKKYLKRGGVYLDDFSEHILIGETQEKLAEHPAYPYIKVLAEYGLITGGADNDFQLDSQVSQELLAVLLKNAIIKMAPDLYTLEIDGLLTKYENKDILTGKTAASMILDLLSIQWEDGNVLNILKEVLPIQLTEGFKAEEPVAMDIVYGLAVEAVKLLKP
;
A
#
# COMPACT_ATOMS: atom_id res chain seq x y z
N MET A 1 -55.36 36.24 20.58
CA MET A 1 -54.92 35.01 19.89
C MET A 1 -53.82 35.18 18.83
N LYS A 2 -53.66 36.31 18.12
CA LYS A 2 -52.60 36.45 17.08
C LYS A 2 -51.20 36.87 17.61
N LYS A 3 -51.13 37.70 18.68
CA LYS A 3 -49.84 38.17 19.24
C LYS A 3 -49.03 37.09 19.96
N GLU A 4 -49.68 36.23 20.76
CA GLU A 4 -48.98 35.16 21.48
C GLU A 4 -48.39 34.10 20.55
N ARG A 5 -49.11 33.72 19.47
CA ARG A 5 -48.58 32.80 18.46
C ARG A 5 -47.38 33.40 17.72
N LEU A 6 -47.39 34.70 17.46
CA LEU A 6 -46.26 35.38 16.82
C LEU A 6 -45.03 35.39 17.73
N ILE A 7 -45.19 35.73 19.01
CA ILE A 7 -44.10 35.74 19.99
C ILE A 7 -43.53 34.33 20.20
N LYS A 8 -44.40 33.30 20.27
CA LYS A 8 -43.97 31.91 20.40
C LYS A 8 -43.19 31.43 19.17
N ASN A 9 -43.61 31.79 17.97
CA ASN A 9 -42.90 31.43 16.74
C ASN A 9 -41.55 32.16 16.62
N ILE A 10 -41.46 33.42 17.07
CA ILE A 10 -40.19 34.15 17.13
C ILE A 10 -39.24 33.50 18.14
N LEU A 11 -39.72 33.13 19.33
CA LEU A 11 -38.93 32.42 20.33
C LEU A 11 -38.43 31.05 19.83
N VAL A 12 -39.28 30.29 19.15
CA VAL A 12 -38.88 29.01 18.53
C VAL A 12 -37.84 29.24 17.42
N GLY A 13 -38.01 30.27 16.59
CA GLY A 13 -37.03 30.63 15.56
C GLY A 13 -35.68 31.04 16.15
N ILE A 14 -35.67 31.83 17.24
CA ILE A 14 -34.45 32.21 17.97
C ILE A 14 -33.82 30.96 18.59
N LEU A 15 -34.60 30.07 19.21
CA LEU A 15 -34.09 28.86 19.82
C LEU A 15 -33.43 27.96 18.77
N ILE A 16 -34.10 27.74 17.62
CA ILE A 16 -33.56 27.00 16.48
C ILE A 16 -32.27 27.64 15.99
N PHE A 17 -32.25 28.97 15.79
CA PHE A 17 -31.06 29.70 15.38
C PHE A 17 -29.92 29.54 16.38
N VAL A 18 -30.17 29.68 17.67
CA VAL A 18 -29.15 29.51 18.73
C VAL A 18 -28.64 28.07 18.76
N THR A 19 -29.51 27.06 18.69
CA THR A 19 -29.07 25.65 18.62
C THR A 19 -28.31 25.33 17.34
N LEU A 20 -28.68 25.88 16.20
CA LEU A 20 -27.96 25.67 14.95
C LEU A 20 -26.61 26.41 14.93
N TRP A 21 -26.59 27.66 15.40
CA TRP A 21 -25.42 28.54 15.31
C TRP A 21 -24.38 28.27 16.41
N PHE A 22 -24.81 27.93 17.63
CA PHE A 22 -23.94 27.68 18.78
C PHE A 22 -23.89 26.22 19.21
N GLY A 23 -24.85 25.38 18.83
CA GLY A 23 -24.84 23.94 19.10
C GLY A 23 -24.24 23.13 17.94
N PHE A 24 -24.91 23.14 16.79
CA PHE A 24 -24.54 22.27 15.64
C PHE A 24 -23.35 22.80 14.82
N ARG A 25 -23.32 24.11 14.51
CA ARG A 25 -22.28 24.69 13.66
C ARG A 25 -20.85 24.55 14.24
N PRO A 26 -20.60 24.71 15.55
CA PRO A 26 -19.29 24.47 16.15
C PRO A 26 -18.85 23.01 16.12
N VAL A 27 -19.81 22.08 16.23
CA VAL A 27 -19.57 20.63 16.14
C VAL A 27 -19.25 20.21 14.70
N LEU A 28 -19.97 20.75 13.71
CA LEU A 28 -19.73 20.51 12.28
C LEU A 28 -18.42 21.15 11.76
N LYS A 29 -17.95 22.22 12.41
CA LYS A 29 -16.68 22.90 12.05
C LYS A 29 -15.48 22.45 12.90
N GLY A 30 -15.64 21.49 13.81
CA GLY A 30 -14.57 21.05 14.72
C GLY A 30 -14.10 22.10 15.74
N SER A 31 -14.76 23.26 15.87
CA SER A 31 -14.26 24.37 16.68
C SER A 31 -14.37 24.13 18.19
N VAL A 32 -15.27 23.26 18.64
CA VAL A 32 -15.35 22.82 20.05
C VAL A 32 -14.17 21.93 20.42
N PHE A 33 -13.78 21.05 19.50
CA PHE A 33 -12.59 20.19 19.65
C PHE A 33 -11.33 21.04 19.69
N GLN A 34 -11.14 21.95 18.73
CA GLN A 34 -10.03 22.92 18.75
C GLN A 34 -10.01 23.77 20.02
N LYS A 35 -11.17 24.17 20.56
CA LYS A 35 -11.24 24.94 21.81
C LYS A 35 -10.89 24.12 23.05
N HIS A 36 -11.28 22.85 23.09
CA HIS A 36 -10.89 21.92 24.15
C HIS A 36 -9.38 21.67 24.15
N LEU A 37 -8.81 21.41 22.96
CA LEU A 37 -7.37 21.26 22.77
C LEU A 37 -6.57 22.53 23.14
N LYS A 38 -7.07 23.71 22.74
CA LYS A 38 -6.49 25.01 23.16
C LYS A 38 -6.50 25.23 24.68
N MET A 39 -7.41 24.61 25.43
CA MET A 39 -7.40 24.66 26.89
C MET A 39 -6.28 23.79 27.46
N ILE A 40 -6.07 22.57 26.94
CA ILE A 40 -4.99 21.67 27.37
C ILE A 40 -3.61 22.31 27.14
N ARG A 41 -3.44 23.09 26.06
CA ARG A 41 -2.21 23.85 25.74
C ARG A 41 -1.73 24.75 26.88
N LYS A 42 -2.61 25.30 27.71
CA LYS A 42 -2.23 26.29 28.73
C LYS A 42 -1.47 25.69 29.92
N ASP A 43 -1.50 24.36 30.04
CA ASP A 43 -0.98 23.61 31.19
C ASP A 43 0.22 22.70 30.83
N LEU A 44 0.77 22.79 29.60
CA LEU A 44 1.92 22.00 29.16
C LEU A 44 3.19 22.87 29.12
N ASP A 45 4.18 22.50 29.93
CA ASP A 45 5.51 23.11 29.96
C ASP A 45 6.50 22.14 29.29
N PHE A 46 7.24 22.61 28.29
CA PHE A 46 8.23 21.82 27.54
C PHE A 46 9.59 22.50 27.68
N GLU A 47 10.64 21.74 28.02
CA GLU A 47 12.01 22.27 28.04
C GLU A 47 12.50 22.66 26.62
N GLY A 48 13.65 23.36 26.56
CA GLY A 48 14.33 23.65 25.30
C GLY A 48 14.71 22.34 24.60
N HIS A 49 14.21 22.13 23.37
CA HIS A 49 14.33 20.88 22.58
C HIS A 49 13.50 19.67 23.05
N GLU A 50 12.50 19.88 23.92
CA GLU A 50 11.48 18.88 24.23
C GLU A 50 10.19 19.12 23.43
N TYR A 51 9.61 18.04 22.89
CA TYR A 51 8.39 18.07 22.07
C TYR A 51 7.40 17.00 22.55
N ALA A 52 6.13 17.18 22.23
CA ALA A 52 5.15 16.11 22.42
C ALA A 52 5.39 14.97 21.43
N THR A 53 5.73 15.32 20.18
CA THR A 53 5.95 14.36 19.10
C THR A 53 7.02 14.87 18.15
N ILE A 54 7.93 13.98 17.76
CA ILE A 54 8.92 14.22 16.72
C ILE A 54 8.62 13.30 15.53
N ILE A 55 8.52 13.88 14.33
CA ILE A 55 8.33 13.18 13.07
C ILE A 55 9.64 13.28 12.28
N ILE A 56 10.12 12.16 11.74
CA ILE A 56 11.33 12.10 10.93
C ILE A 56 10.94 11.75 9.49
N GLY A 57 11.23 12.63 8.55
CA GLY A 57 10.92 12.49 7.12
C GLY A 57 9.78 13.37 6.66
N SER A 58 10.01 14.14 5.59
CA SER A 58 9.02 15.02 4.95
C SER A 58 8.28 14.38 3.78
N GLU A 59 8.24 13.05 3.74
CA GLU A 59 7.36 12.34 2.82
C GLU A 59 5.89 12.72 3.07
N PRO A 60 4.98 12.55 2.09
CA PRO A 60 3.58 12.97 2.23
C PRO A 60 2.89 12.46 3.50
N GLU A 61 3.20 11.23 3.93
CA GLU A 61 2.74 10.64 5.20
C GLU A 61 3.34 11.31 6.44
N GLY A 62 4.59 11.78 6.37
CA GLY A 62 5.24 12.56 7.43
C GLY A 62 4.64 13.95 7.55
N ILE A 63 4.36 14.61 6.42
CA ILE A 63 3.62 15.88 6.37
C ILE A 63 2.23 15.70 7.00
N ALA A 64 1.52 14.63 6.66
CA ALA A 64 0.20 14.34 7.23
C ALA A 64 0.26 14.07 8.74
N SER A 65 1.29 13.34 9.20
CA SER A 65 1.54 13.09 10.62
C SER A 65 1.81 14.40 11.38
N ALA A 66 2.67 15.26 10.84
CA ALA A 66 3.03 16.54 11.45
C ALA A 66 1.83 17.49 11.54
N LEU A 67 1.08 17.68 10.45
CA LEU A 67 -0.11 18.53 10.40
C LEU A 67 -1.18 18.03 11.39
N SER A 68 -1.51 16.75 11.32
CA SER A 68 -2.56 16.16 12.16
C SER A 68 -2.23 16.23 13.65
N CYS A 69 -0.96 16.01 14.03
CA CYS A 69 -0.49 16.17 15.41
C CYS A 69 -0.50 17.64 15.85
N ALA A 70 0.12 18.55 15.10
CA ALA A 70 0.24 19.97 15.46
C ALA A 70 -1.12 20.67 15.63
N ARG A 71 -2.11 20.30 14.82
CA ARG A 71 -3.49 20.81 14.89
C ARG A 71 -4.24 20.40 16.15
N THR A 72 -3.75 19.39 16.86
CA THR A 72 -4.23 19.06 18.22
C THR A 72 -3.72 20.03 19.27
N GLY A 73 -2.88 21.01 18.91
CA GLY A 73 -2.29 21.98 19.83
C GLY A 73 -1.00 21.49 20.49
N LEU A 74 -0.52 20.29 20.15
CA LEU A 74 0.70 19.73 20.69
C LEU A 74 1.94 20.30 20.00
N LYS A 75 2.99 20.57 20.79
CA LYS A 75 4.30 21.01 20.30
C LYS A 75 4.93 19.88 19.50
N THR A 76 5.04 20.09 18.19
CA THR A 76 5.39 19.05 17.20
C THR A 76 6.62 19.49 16.43
N LEU A 77 7.56 18.56 16.22
CA LEU A 77 8.76 18.78 15.41
C LEU A 77 8.73 17.86 14.20
N LEU A 78 8.96 18.42 13.01
CA LEU A 78 9.22 17.67 11.79
C LEU A 78 10.70 17.87 11.41
N ILE A 79 11.44 16.77 11.26
CA ILE A 79 12.85 16.79 10.85
C ILE A 79 12.96 16.16 9.47
N THR A 80 13.64 16.80 8.54
CA THR A 80 13.91 16.24 7.22
C THR A 80 15.35 16.42 6.79
N GLN A 81 15.85 15.45 6.02
CA GLN A 81 17.14 15.53 5.34
C GLN A 81 17.09 16.41 4.09
N ASP A 82 15.89 16.65 3.57
CA ASP A 82 15.70 17.43 2.36
C ASP A 82 15.92 18.92 2.65
N SER A 83 16.50 19.63 1.68
CA SER A 83 16.65 21.09 1.73
C SER A 83 15.33 21.83 1.49
N ASP A 84 14.33 21.11 0.98
CA ASP A 84 12.98 21.63 0.75
C ASP A 84 11.94 20.54 1.02
N LEU A 85 10.69 20.94 1.20
CA LEU A 85 9.57 20.00 1.30
C LEU A 85 9.22 19.47 -0.10
N GLY A 86 8.63 18.29 -0.17
CA GLY A 86 8.23 17.70 -1.45
C GLY A 86 8.34 16.19 -1.45
N GLY A 87 9.39 15.68 -0.80
CA GLY A 87 9.68 14.25 -0.70
C GLY A 87 9.63 13.56 -2.06
N TYR A 88 9.22 12.30 -2.05
CA TYR A 88 9.16 11.47 -3.25
C TYR A 88 8.14 11.95 -4.30
N ILE A 89 7.18 12.82 -3.94
CA ILE A 89 6.24 13.39 -4.91
C ILE A 89 6.96 14.36 -5.85
N THR A 90 7.72 15.29 -5.27
CA THR A 90 8.55 16.22 -6.05
C THR A 90 9.67 15.45 -6.76
N SER A 91 10.48 14.70 -6.00
CA SER A 91 11.70 14.11 -6.55
C SER A 91 11.41 13.06 -7.61
N GLY A 92 10.32 12.30 -7.45
CA GLY A 92 9.84 11.31 -8.40
C GLY A 92 8.94 11.87 -9.50
N LYS A 93 8.73 13.20 -9.56
CA LYS A 93 7.83 13.90 -10.52
C LYS A 93 6.42 13.33 -10.60
N ILE A 94 5.88 12.85 -9.47
CA ILE A 94 4.50 12.38 -9.40
C ILE A 94 3.60 13.60 -9.59
N SER A 95 2.86 13.63 -10.70
CA SER A 95 2.10 14.81 -11.13
C SER A 95 0.59 14.64 -11.04
N LYS A 96 0.13 13.50 -10.52
CA LYS A 96 -1.30 13.21 -10.35
C LYS A 96 -1.51 12.31 -9.15
N MET A 97 -2.59 12.56 -8.43
CA MET A 97 -2.99 11.77 -7.27
C MET A 97 -4.50 11.65 -7.26
N ASN A 98 -5.02 10.43 -7.13
CA ASN A 98 -6.46 10.17 -7.02
C ASN A 98 -6.75 9.49 -5.69
N PRO A 99 -7.86 9.86 -5.01
CA PRO A 99 -8.25 9.14 -3.81
C PRO A 99 -8.73 7.73 -4.18
N GLN A 100 -8.46 6.80 -3.29
CA GLN A 100 -9.01 5.46 -3.39
C GLN A 100 -10.49 5.46 -3.05
N LYS A 101 -11.22 4.58 -3.74
CA LYS A 101 -12.65 4.38 -3.55
C LYS A 101 -12.89 2.94 -3.11
N GLY A 102 -13.48 2.79 -1.94
CA GLY A 102 -13.95 1.50 -1.42
C GLY A 102 -15.45 1.33 -1.65
N THR A 103 -15.92 0.09 -1.56
CA THR A 103 -17.35 -0.23 -1.53
C THR A 103 -17.76 -0.48 -0.10
N ILE A 104 -18.61 0.39 0.46
CA ILE A 104 -19.16 0.26 1.82
C ILE A 104 -20.68 0.35 1.76
N LYS A 105 -21.36 -0.66 2.30
CA LYS A 105 -22.81 -0.86 2.29
C LYS A 105 -23.39 -0.70 0.88
N GLY A 106 -22.71 -1.31 -0.09
CA GLY A 106 -23.06 -1.26 -1.52
C GLY A 106 -22.84 0.10 -2.21
N LYS A 107 -22.15 1.06 -1.56
CA LYS A 107 -21.89 2.39 -2.11
C LYS A 107 -20.39 2.61 -2.30
N ARG A 108 -20.02 3.20 -3.44
CA ARG A 108 -18.64 3.66 -3.68
C ARG A 108 -18.39 4.95 -2.90
N VAL A 109 -17.39 4.94 -2.02
CA VAL A 109 -17.03 6.06 -1.14
C VAL A 109 -15.54 6.37 -1.23
N SER A 110 -15.18 7.66 -1.19
CA SER A 110 -13.77 8.07 -1.05
C SER A 110 -13.28 7.69 0.34
N LEU A 111 -12.19 6.92 0.38
CA LEU A 111 -11.55 6.47 1.62
C LEU A 111 -10.55 7.50 2.15
N ASN A 112 -9.86 8.20 1.24
CA ASN A 112 -8.90 9.24 1.61
C ASN A 112 -9.63 10.58 1.68
N ARG A 113 -9.60 11.20 2.88
CA ARG A 113 -10.22 12.48 3.23
C ARG A 113 -9.25 13.30 4.08
N GLY A 114 -9.71 14.36 4.73
CA GLY A 114 -8.91 15.06 5.74
C GLY A 114 -7.67 15.68 5.11
N ILE A 115 -6.49 15.37 5.64
CA ILE A 115 -5.24 15.96 5.17
C ILE A 115 -4.98 15.62 3.69
N TYR A 116 -5.39 14.44 3.22
CA TYR A 116 -5.27 14.09 1.81
C TYR A 116 -6.04 15.08 0.91
N GLU A 117 -7.27 15.44 1.28
CA GLU A 117 -8.09 16.39 0.52
C GLU A 117 -7.53 17.82 0.61
N GLU A 118 -6.92 18.18 1.73
CA GLU A 118 -6.27 19.49 1.87
C GLU A 118 -5.02 19.61 0.98
N ILE A 119 -4.26 18.52 0.82
CA ILE A 119 -3.08 18.50 -0.03
C ILE A 119 -3.48 18.48 -1.51
N PHE A 120 -4.38 17.57 -1.92
CA PHE A 120 -4.64 17.31 -3.35
C PHE A 120 -5.98 17.80 -3.88
N GLY A 121 -6.95 18.14 -3.01
CA GLY A 121 -8.34 18.39 -3.42
C GLY A 121 -8.54 19.60 -4.33
N GLN A 122 -7.55 20.48 -4.45
CA GLN A 122 -7.57 21.61 -5.40
C GLN A 122 -7.06 21.25 -6.81
N PHE A 123 -6.39 20.11 -6.98
CA PHE A 123 -5.82 19.68 -8.25
C PHE A 123 -6.84 18.83 -9.03
N ASN A 124 -7.28 19.31 -10.19
CA ASN A 124 -8.35 18.65 -10.97
C ASN A 124 -7.85 17.74 -12.11
N ILE A 125 -6.67 18.00 -12.67
CA ILE A 125 -6.14 17.31 -13.86
C ILE A 125 -4.79 16.66 -13.53
N GLY A 126 -3.90 17.46 -12.97
CA GLY A 126 -2.58 17.13 -12.48
C GLY A 126 -2.03 18.33 -11.71
N PHE A 127 -0.79 18.23 -11.27
CA PHE A 127 -0.06 19.28 -10.58
C PHE A 127 1.44 19.16 -10.90
N SER A 128 2.12 20.29 -10.93
CA SER A 128 3.57 20.37 -10.97
C SER A 128 4.17 20.20 -9.56
N SER A 129 5.45 19.82 -9.47
CA SER A 129 6.16 19.74 -8.19
C SER A 129 6.09 21.08 -7.42
N MET A 130 6.23 22.21 -8.12
CA MET A 130 6.14 23.55 -7.53
C MET A 130 4.77 23.85 -6.91
N GLU A 131 3.67 23.44 -7.56
CA GLU A 131 2.31 23.61 -7.02
C GLU A 131 2.12 22.76 -5.76
N TYR A 132 2.60 21.52 -5.77
CA TYR A 132 2.56 20.64 -4.60
C TYR A 132 3.37 21.20 -3.43
N GLU A 133 4.61 21.64 -3.67
CA GLU A 133 5.49 22.25 -2.67
C GLU A 133 4.90 23.52 -2.06
N THR A 134 4.33 24.38 -2.91
CA THR A 134 3.66 25.59 -2.45
C THR A 134 2.49 25.25 -1.54
N GLN A 135 1.70 24.23 -1.89
CA GLN A 135 0.57 23.81 -1.08
C GLN A 135 1.01 23.29 0.30
N ILE A 136 2.00 22.40 0.36
CA ILE A 136 2.47 21.85 1.65
C ILE A 136 3.15 22.91 2.52
N LYS A 137 3.94 23.83 1.93
CA LYS A 137 4.53 24.98 2.65
C LYS A 137 3.45 25.87 3.28
N ASN A 138 2.38 26.16 2.53
CA ASN A 138 1.26 26.95 3.04
C ASN A 138 0.54 26.24 4.20
N LEU A 139 0.32 24.93 4.09
CA LEU A 139 -0.31 24.14 5.14
C LEU A 139 0.53 24.13 6.42
N LEU A 140 1.83 23.79 6.32
CA LEU A 140 2.72 23.70 7.48
C LEU A 140 3.01 25.06 8.10
N GLY A 141 3.23 26.09 7.28
CA GLY A 141 3.49 27.46 7.74
C GLY A 141 2.29 28.12 8.44
N SER A 142 1.09 27.54 8.32
CA SER A 142 -0.10 27.97 9.03
C SER A 142 -0.23 27.37 10.44
N GLU A 143 0.63 26.42 10.83
CA GLU A 143 0.54 25.70 12.10
C GLU A 143 1.52 26.25 13.15
N GLU A 144 1.04 27.07 14.09
CA GLU A 144 1.87 27.69 15.15
C GLU A 144 2.59 26.69 16.08
N ASN A 145 2.10 25.45 16.18
CA ASN A 145 2.67 24.44 17.09
C ASN A 145 3.60 23.46 16.35
N LEU A 146 3.91 23.73 15.08
CA LEU A 146 4.79 22.91 14.27
C LEU A 146 6.09 23.64 14.00
N GLU A 147 7.18 23.00 14.36
CA GLU A 147 8.53 23.40 13.96
C GLU A 147 9.03 22.44 12.88
N VAL A 148 9.70 22.99 11.87
CA VAL A 148 10.30 22.20 10.79
C VAL A 148 11.80 22.48 10.75
N VAL A 149 12.60 21.42 10.78
CA VAL A 149 14.06 21.47 10.70
C VAL A 149 14.52 20.74 9.44
N TYR A 150 15.19 21.47 8.56
CA TYR A 150 15.68 21.01 7.26
C TYR A 150 17.14 20.55 7.32
N ASP A 151 17.62 19.95 6.22
CA ASP A 151 19.02 19.55 6.04
C ASP A 151 19.58 18.73 7.22
N SER A 152 18.74 17.89 7.81
CA SER A 152 18.99 17.27 9.12
C SER A 152 18.84 15.77 9.09
N THR A 153 19.89 15.09 9.57
CA THR A 153 19.95 13.62 9.64
C THR A 153 20.04 13.17 11.09
N ILE A 154 19.25 12.16 11.43
CA ILE A 154 19.38 11.49 12.73
C ILE A 154 20.63 10.60 12.75
N THR A 155 21.41 10.68 13.82
CA THR A 155 22.70 9.97 13.95
C THR A 155 22.79 9.11 15.22
N GLY A 156 21.89 9.30 16.17
CA GLY A 156 21.87 8.57 17.43
C GLY A 156 20.48 8.48 18.04
N VAL A 157 20.28 7.46 18.86
CA VAL A 157 19.04 7.20 19.61
C VAL A 157 19.39 6.86 21.06
N ASP A 158 18.53 7.25 21.98
CA ASP A 158 18.62 6.91 23.40
C ASP A 158 17.38 6.12 23.80
N ILE A 159 17.55 4.84 24.15
CA ILE A 159 16.46 3.89 24.38
C ILE A 159 16.62 3.26 25.75
N GLU A 160 15.56 3.31 26.56
CA GLU A 160 15.48 2.64 27.85
C GLU A 160 14.21 1.79 27.91
N ASN A 161 14.32 0.49 28.21
CA ASN A 161 13.18 -0.43 28.35
C ASN A 161 12.16 -0.35 27.19
N GLU A 162 12.61 -0.46 25.94
CA GLU A 162 11.77 -0.33 24.71
C GLU A 162 11.13 1.06 24.49
N VAL A 163 11.49 2.07 25.29
CA VAL A 163 11.04 3.44 25.12
C VAL A 163 12.16 4.29 24.55
N LEU A 164 11.91 4.94 23.40
CA LEU A 164 12.80 5.93 22.83
C LEU A 164 12.66 7.24 23.61
N LEU A 165 13.74 7.67 24.29
CA LEU A 165 13.76 8.88 25.13
C LEU A 165 14.12 10.13 24.31
N GLY A 166 15.00 9.96 23.32
CA GLY A 166 15.51 11.06 22.52
C GLY A 166 16.34 10.64 21.33
N ILE A 167 16.60 11.61 20.46
CA ILE A 167 17.37 11.42 19.22
C ILE A 167 18.48 12.47 19.13
N THR A 168 19.60 12.08 18.55
CA THR A 168 20.68 12.98 18.14
C THR A 168 20.51 13.32 16.66
N VAL A 169 20.52 14.61 16.35
CA VAL A 169 20.32 15.14 15.00
C VAL A 169 21.54 15.95 14.61
N GLN A 170 22.07 15.66 13.42
CA GLN A 170 23.17 16.39 12.80
C GLN A 170 22.61 17.26 11.67
N ASN A 171 22.96 18.54 11.67
CA ASN A 171 22.65 19.49 10.61
C ASN A 171 23.90 20.36 10.30
N PRO A 172 23.85 21.29 9.32
CA PRO A 172 24.98 22.16 9.00
C PRO A 172 25.42 23.06 10.16
N GLU A 173 24.54 23.37 11.11
CA GLU A 173 24.80 24.23 12.27
C GLU A 173 25.46 23.48 13.44
N GLY A 174 25.34 22.15 13.47
CA GLY A 174 25.99 21.29 14.45
C GLY A 174 25.15 20.07 14.83
N THR A 175 25.36 19.61 16.06
CA THR A 175 24.67 18.45 16.64
C THR A 175 23.71 18.93 17.73
N SER A 176 22.46 18.48 17.67
CA SER A 176 21.43 18.75 18.68
C SER A 176 20.85 17.45 19.23
N TYR A 177 20.41 17.46 20.48
CA TYR A 177 19.69 16.35 21.10
C TYR A 177 18.25 16.78 21.39
N TYR A 178 17.30 15.98 20.92
CA TYR A 178 15.87 16.26 21.03
C TYR A 178 15.18 15.17 21.84
N LYS A 179 14.24 15.55 22.70
CA LYS A 179 13.40 14.63 23.48
C LYS A 179 11.96 14.71 23.02
N ALA A 180 11.27 13.58 23.03
CA ALA A 180 9.82 13.57 22.88
C ALA A 180 9.17 12.38 23.57
N ARG A 181 7.87 12.52 23.80
CA ARG A 181 7.07 11.41 24.31
C ARG A 181 6.85 10.33 23.26
N ASN A 182 6.58 10.75 22.03
CA ASN A 182 6.29 9.87 20.91
C ASN A 182 7.13 10.25 19.70
N PHE A 183 7.46 9.27 18.86
CA PHE A 183 8.20 9.47 17.62
C PHE A 183 7.45 8.84 16.46
N ILE A 184 7.57 9.42 15.27
CA ILE A 184 7.01 8.87 14.04
C ILE A 184 8.11 8.83 13.00
N ASP A 185 8.51 7.63 12.59
CA ASP A 185 9.39 7.46 11.44
C ASP A 185 8.52 7.49 10.17
N ALA A 186 8.73 8.49 9.33
CA ALA A 186 8.12 8.73 8.04
C ALA A 186 9.17 8.78 6.90
N THR A 187 10.43 8.35 7.12
CA THR A 187 11.42 8.26 6.04
C THR A 187 11.22 7.03 5.17
N LEU A 188 11.61 7.07 3.90
CA LEU A 188 11.46 5.95 2.96
C LEU A 188 12.12 4.65 3.45
N GLU A 189 13.33 4.77 4.02
CA GLU A 189 14.17 3.64 4.44
C GLU A 189 13.98 3.21 5.90
N GLY A 190 13.23 3.97 6.70
CA GLY A 190 13.11 3.75 8.14
C GLY A 190 14.40 4.10 8.89
N SER A 191 14.93 5.30 8.68
CA SER A 191 16.22 5.73 9.23
C SER A 191 16.23 5.65 10.76
N LEU A 192 15.10 5.96 11.42
CA LEU A 192 14.98 5.85 12.89
C LEU A 192 14.87 4.38 13.28
N LEU A 193 14.06 3.60 12.56
CA LEU A 193 13.91 2.17 12.80
C LEU A 193 15.24 1.41 12.68
N LYS A 194 16.09 1.75 11.70
CA LYS A 194 17.45 1.19 11.54
C LYS A 194 18.31 1.49 12.76
N LEU A 195 18.32 2.75 13.23
CA LEU A 195 19.05 3.12 14.46
C LEU A 195 18.52 2.40 15.70
N CYS A 196 17.20 2.18 15.77
CA CYS A 196 16.55 1.42 16.83
C CYS A 196 16.68 -0.10 16.67
N LYS A 197 17.33 -0.59 15.61
CA LYS A 197 17.50 -2.02 15.30
C LYS A 197 16.19 -2.80 15.18
N THR A 198 15.13 -2.15 14.68
CA THR A 198 13.87 -2.84 14.37
C THR A 198 14.12 -3.86 13.25
N PRO A 199 13.73 -5.14 13.42
CA PRO A 199 13.90 -6.16 12.40
C PRO A 199 13.11 -5.85 11.12
N TYR A 200 13.63 -6.30 9.98
CA TYR A 200 12.96 -6.19 8.69
C TYR A 200 13.44 -7.27 7.72
N ILE A 201 12.64 -7.53 6.70
CA ILE A 201 13.05 -8.27 5.50
C ILE A 201 13.25 -7.32 4.32
N LYS A 202 14.00 -7.76 3.31
CA LYS A 202 14.27 -7.00 2.09
C LYS A 202 13.52 -7.57 0.90
N GLY A 203 12.96 -6.69 0.08
CA GLY A 203 12.19 -7.05 -1.11
C GLY A 203 11.15 -8.13 -0.83
N SER A 204 11.08 -9.12 -1.71
CA SER A 204 10.09 -10.20 -1.64
C SER A 204 10.62 -11.47 -0.96
N ALA A 205 11.53 -11.33 0.00
CA ALA A 205 12.19 -12.46 0.68
C ALA A 205 11.22 -13.37 1.46
N ASP A 206 10.11 -12.83 1.95
CA ASP A 206 9.00 -13.59 2.56
C ASP A 206 8.26 -14.51 1.58
N LEU A 207 8.35 -14.24 0.27
CA LEU A 207 7.78 -15.08 -0.78
C LEU A 207 8.77 -16.13 -1.31
N GLY A 208 9.92 -16.31 -0.63
CA GLY A 208 11.02 -17.15 -1.12
C GLY A 208 11.85 -16.52 -2.24
N LEU A 209 11.54 -15.28 -2.65
CA LEU A 209 12.19 -14.57 -3.74
C LEU A 209 13.21 -13.57 -3.21
N ARG A 210 14.41 -14.06 -2.89
CA ARG A 210 15.54 -13.21 -2.46
C ARG A 210 15.99 -12.31 -3.61
N GLU A 211 16.44 -11.10 -3.28
CA GLU A 211 16.93 -10.09 -4.24
C GLU A 211 15.88 -9.67 -5.29
N PHE A 212 14.61 -9.92 -5.01
CA PHE A 212 13.51 -9.45 -5.84
C PHE A 212 12.84 -8.23 -5.22
N TYR A 213 13.03 -7.07 -5.84
CA TYR A 213 12.55 -5.78 -5.37
C TYR A 213 11.38 -5.27 -6.23
N SER A 214 10.56 -4.37 -5.67
CA SER A 214 9.61 -3.63 -6.51
C SER A 214 10.35 -2.81 -7.57
N PRO A 215 9.80 -2.70 -8.79
CA PRO A 215 10.39 -1.87 -9.81
C PRO A 215 10.36 -0.40 -9.38
N VAL A 216 11.42 0.32 -9.73
CA VAL A 216 11.53 1.77 -9.50
C VAL A 216 10.88 2.54 -10.65
N GLU A 217 10.22 3.67 -10.36
CA GLU A 217 9.43 4.42 -11.34
C GLU A 217 10.12 5.71 -11.81
N PHE A 218 10.12 5.92 -13.12
CA PHE A 218 10.75 7.04 -13.79
C PHE A 218 9.71 7.90 -14.51
N ASN A 219 9.12 8.87 -13.80
CA ASN A 219 8.22 9.85 -14.42
C ASN A 219 9.04 10.97 -15.06
N PHE A 220 8.81 11.26 -16.34
CA PHE A 220 9.65 12.20 -17.09
C PHE A 220 8.81 13.24 -17.84
N CYS A 221 9.39 14.42 -18.05
CA CYS A 221 8.74 15.56 -18.67
C CYS A 221 9.04 15.60 -20.18
N VAL A 222 8.00 15.88 -20.95
CA VAL A 222 8.08 16.13 -22.39
C VAL A 222 7.53 17.53 -22.65
N SER A 223 8.28 18.33 -23.42
CA SER A 223 7.91 19.69 -23.81
C SER A 223 7.55 19.80 -25.28
N GLU A 224 6.99 20.94 -25.69
CA GLU A 224 6.56 21.23 -27.07
C GLU A 224 5.48 20.25 -27.58
N VAL A 225 4.59 19.81 -26.67
CA VAL A 225 3.43 18.97 -26.96
C VAL A 225 2.22 19.86 -27.22
N ASP A 226 1.38 19.54 -28.22
CA ASP A 226 0.11 20.23 -28.46
C ASP A 226 -0.94 19.78 -27.41
N THR A 227 -0.86 20.37 -26.21
CA THR A 227 -1.75 20.03 -25.10
C THR A 227 -3.20 20.43 -25.38
N ALA A 228 -3.43 21.44 -26.23
CA ALA A 228 -4.78 21.85 -26.64
C ALA A 228 -5.45 20.78 -27.50
N ALA A 229 -4.70 20.13 -28.40
CA ALA A 229 -5.15 18.94 -29.11
C ALA A 229 -5.42 17.79 -28.14
N LEU A 230 -4.53 17.53 -27.17
CA LEU A 230 -4.74 16.49 -26.15
C LEU A 230 -6.01 16.72 -25.32
N GLN A 231 -6.29 17.95 -24.88
CA GLN A 231 -7.48 18.28 -24.08
C GLN A 231 -8.78 18.16 -24.87
N LYS A 232 -8.78 18.55 -26.16
CA LYS A 232 -9.94 18.37 -27.04
C LYS A 232 -10.21 16.89 -27.28
N SER A 233 -9.15 16.11 -27.45
CA SER A 233 -9.22 14.68 -27.77
C SER A 233 -9.43 13.80 -26.52
N GLN A 234 -9.10 14.26 -25.31
CA GLN A 234 -9.42 13.56 -24.05
C GLN A 234 -10.93 13.34 -23.85
N LYS A 235 -11.79 14.13 -24.51
CA LYS A 235 -13.25 13.96 -24.48
C LYS A 235 -13.74 12.88 -25.45
N THR A 236 -12.86 12.31 -26.27
CA THR A 236 -13.16 11.23 -27.21
C THR A 236 -12.39 9.97 -26.78
N THR A 237 -13.11 8.87 -26.56
CA THR A 237 -12.52 7.57 -26.15
C THR A 237 -11.41 7.14 -27.11
N ASN A 238 -11.62 7.33 -28.41
CA ASN A 238 -10.69 6.92 -29.47
C ASN A 238 -9.26 7.46 -29.31
N PHE A 239 -9.06 8.69 -28.81
CA PHE A 239 -7.70 9.25 -28.70
C PHE A 239 -6.91 8.67 -27.53
N LEU A 240 -7.58 8.43 -26.39
CA LEU A 240 -6.94 7.77 -25.25
C LEU A 240 -6.55 6.34 -25.63
N ASP A 241 -7.44 5.65 -26.36
CA ASP A 241 -7.17 4.32 -26.91
C ASP A 241 -6.01 4.37 -27.93
N ASP A 242 -5.99 5.32 -28.87
CA ASP A 242 -4.92 5.47 -29.86
C ASP A 242 -3.55 5.77 -29.22
N PHE A 243 -3.52 6.64 -28.20
CA PHE A 243 -2.29 6.96 -27.47
C PHE A 243 -1.79 5.75 -26.67
N GLN A 244 -2.69 5.05 -25.97
CA GLN A 244 -2.34 3.82 -25.27
C GLN A 244 -1.87 2.74 -26.24
N LEU A 245 -2.52 2.57 -27.39
CA LEU A 245 -2.12 1.63 -28.43
C LEU A 245 -0.74 1.96 -29.01
N ALA A 246 -0.44 3.25 -29.22
CA ALA A 246 0.89 3.68 -29.65
C ALA A 246 1.95 3.27 -28.60
N LEU A 247 1.70 3.57 -27.32
CA LEU A 247 2.62 3.19 -26.24
C LEU A 247 2.79 1.68 -26.09
N LEU A 248 1.72 0.91 -26.22
CA LEU A 248 1.78 -0.56 -26.21
C LEU A 248 2.50 -1.13 -27.45
N SER A 249 2.50 -0.40 -28.55
CA SER A 249 3.23 -0.77 -29.78
C SER A 249 4.71 -0.40 -29.74
N TYR A 250 5.12 0.43 -28.77
CA TYR A 250 6.52 0.78 -28.58
C TYR A 250 7.34 -0.46 -28.19
N LYS A 251 8.46 -0.65 -28.88
CA LYS A 251 9.41 -1.71 -28.57
C LYS A 251 10.50 -1.14 -27.68
N LYS A 252 10.54 -1.61 -26.43
CA LYS A 252 11.58 -1.23 -25.49
C LYS A 252 12.98 -1.58 -26.01
N ILE A 253 13.96 -0.79 -25.63
CA ILE A 253 15.36 -1.00 -25.98
C ILE A 253 16.20 -1.53 -24.82
N LYS A 254 15.82 -1.23 -23.57
CA LYS A 254 16.53 -1.72 -22.38
C LYS A 254 15.87 -3.00 -21.85
N PRO A 255 16.64 -4.04 -21.52
CA PRO A 255 16.07 -5.29 -21.02
C PRO A 255 15.28 -5.13 -19.72
N ARG A 256 15.77 -4.30 -18.79
CA ARG A 256 15.20 -4.10 -17.45
C ARG A 256 14.01 -3.14 -17.42
N THR A 257 13.73 -2.42 -18.50
CA THR A 257 12.62 -1.46 -18.54
C THR A 257 11.30 -2.16 -18.87
N LYS A 258 10.20 -1.62 -18.35
CA LYS A 258 8.85 -1.88 -18.84
C LYS A 258 8.03 -0.60 -18.81
N ILE A 259 7.05 -0.54 -19.71
CA ILE A 259 6.03 0.50 -19.71
C ILE A 259 4.74 -0.15 -19.22
N VAL A 260 4.29 0.22 -18.02
CA VAL A 260 3.13 -0.36 -17.35
C VAL A 260 2.08 0.73 -17.15
N SER A 261 0.85 0.47 -17.60
CA SER A 261 -0.31 1.38 -17.47
C SER A 261 0.01 2.86 -17.73
N PRO A 262 0.65 3.19 -18.87
CA PRO A 262 1.23 4.51 -19.03
C PRO A 262 0.16 5.59 -19.18
N THR A 263 0.46 6.76 -18.62
CA THR A 263 -0.43 7.91 -18.66
C THR A 263 0.34 9.18 -18.98
N PHE A 264 -0.35 10.15 -19.58
CA PHE A 264 0.15 11.52 -19.71
C PHE A 264 -0.62 12.45 -18.79
N ILE A 265 0.09 13.36 -18.15
CA ILE A 265 -0.43 14.36 -17.23
C ILE A 265 -0.07 15.73 -17.78
N ILE A 266 -1.07 16.53 -18.13
CA ILE A 266 -0.86 17.87 -18.66
C ILE A 266 -0.48 18.79 -17.49
N LEU A 267 0.69 19.45 -17.58
CA LEU A 267 1.16 20.40 -16.59
C LEU A 267 0.78 21.84 -16.96
N ASN A 268 0.96 22.21 -18.23
CA ASN A 268 0.69 23.55 -18.74
C ASN A 268 0.40 23.52 -20.25
N GLU A 269 0.52 24.66 -20.95
CA GLU A 269 0.16 24.81 -22.37
C GLU A 269 1.01 23.97 -23.33
N ASN A 270 2.24 23.60 -22.96
CA ASN A 270 3.14 22.87 -23.86
C ASN A 270 3.94 21.74 -23.20
N GLU A 271 3.72 21.46 -21.91
CA GLU A 271 4.43 20.42 -21.16
C GLU A 271 3.49 19.40 -20.53
N ILE A 272 3.94 18.16 -20.57
CA ILE A 272 3.29 17.01 -19.93
C ILE A 272 4.33 16.20 -19.16
N VAL A 273 3.85 15.40 -18.20
CA VAL A 273 4.60 14.29 -17.61
C VAL A 273 4.07 12.98 -18.17
N ILE A 274 4.96 12.09 -18.56
CA ILE A 274 4.65 10.70 -18.90
C ILE A 274 5.02 9.84 -17.69
N SER A 275 4.05 9.03 -17.25
CA SER A 275 4.18 8.06 -16.17
C SER A 275 4.02 6.63 -16.71
N GLY A 276 4.52 5.65 -15.96
CA GLY A 276 4.44 4.22 -16.27
C GLY A 276 5.74 3.58 -16.73
N LEU A 277 6.83 4.34 -16.91
CA LEU A 277 8.15 3.76 -17.16
C LEU A 277 8.75 3.26 -15.85
N GLN A 278 9.09 1.97 -15.82
CA GLN A 278 9.61 1.25 -14.67
C GLN A 278 10.93 0.55 -15.00
N VAL A 279 11.82 0.43 -14.02
CA VAL A 279 13.05 -0.38 -14.11
C VAL A 279 13.02 -1.51 -13.08
N TYR A 280 13.23 -2.74 -13.54
CA TYR A 280 13.11 -3.97 -12.75
C TYR A 280 14.47 -4.46 -12.23
N GLY A 281 14.41 -5.16 -11.09
CA GLY A 281 15.58 -5.81 -10.50
C GLY A 281 16.65 -4.83 -10.02
N VAL A 282 16.23 -3.65 -9.54
CA VAL A 282 17.14 -2.62 -9.00
C VAL A 282 17.29 -2.84 -7.50
N ASP A 283 18.52 -3.02 -7.03
CA ASP A 283 18.82 -2.95 -5.61
C ASP A 283 19.04 -1.49 -5.20
N VAL A 284 18.06 -0.91 -4.51
CA VAL A 284 18.08 0.51 -4.14
C VAL A 284 19.12 0.85 -3.06
N GLU A 285 19.68 -0.15 -2.37
CA GLU A 285 20.80 0.06 -1.45
C GLU A 285 22.16 0.03 -2.16
N ASN A 286 22.20 -0.41 -3.42
CA ASN A 286 23.37 -0.39 -4.29
C ASN A 286 23.39 0.87 -5.15
N LYS A 287 24.27 1.83 -4.80
CA LYS A 287 24.35 3.12 -5.49
C LYS A 287 24.74 2.97 -6.96
N GLU A 288 25.68 2.08 -7.28
CA GLU A 288 26.11 1.85 -8.66
C GLU A 288 24.99 1.26 -9.52
N ASP A 289 24.19 0.34 -8.98
CA ASP A 289 23.03 -0.22 -9.70
C ASP A 289 21.94 0.84 -9.90
N LEU A 290 21.67 1.66 -8.88
CA LEU A 290 20.69 2.75 -8.98
C LEU A 290 21.09 3.79 -10.05
N GLU A 291 22.38 4.17 -10.11
CA GLU A 291 22.90 5.07 -11.14
C GLU A 291 22.84 4.45 -12.54
N ALA A 292 23.12 3.15 -12.68
CA ALA A 292 23.01 2.45 -13.95
C ALA A 292 21.55 2.37 -14.42
N ALA A 293 20.64 1.99 -13.52
CA ALA A 293 19.20 1.94 -13.76
C ALA A 293 18.64 3.31 -14.19
N TYR A 294 19.11 4.40 -13.58
CA TYR A 294 18.70 5.75 -13.95
C TYR A 294 19.06 6.08 -15.40
N LYS A 295 20.30 5.78 -15.81
CA LYS A 295 20.75 5.98 -17.21
C LYS A 295 19.94 5.12 -18.19
N GLU A 296 19.64 3.88 -17.82
CA GLU A 296 18.79 3.00 -18.63
C GLU A 296 17.40 3.59 -18.82
N ALA A 297 16.75 4.07 -17.74
CA ALA A 297 15.44 4.69 -17.80
C ALA A 297 15.44 5.99 -18.62
N GLU A 298 16.44 6.84 -18.43
CA GLU A 298 16.55 8.10 -19.18
C GLU A 298 16.72 7.86 -20.68
N GLU A 299 17.57 6.91 -21.07
CA GLU A 299 17.72 6.52 -22.49
C GLU A 299 16.42 5.96 -23.07
N GLU A 300 15.69 5.13 -22.31
CA GLU A 300 14.37 4.62 -22.71
C GLU A 300 13.35 5.75 -22.86
N ALA A 301 13.31 6.72 -21.94
CA ALA A 301 12.42 7.87 -21.98
C ALA A 301 12.69 8.78 -23.20
N ILE A 302 13.96 9.00 -23.54
CA ILE A 302 14.36 9.74 -24.75
C ILE A 302 13.86 9.01 -26.00
N MET A 303 14.07 7.69 -26.07
CA MET A 303 13.67 6.87 -27.21
C MET A 303 12.16 6.75 -27.35
N LEU A 304 11.44 6.62 -26.24
CA LEU A 304 9.98 6.65 -26.19
C LEU A 304 9.45 7.99 -26.70
N THR A 305 10.07 9.09 -26.28
CA THR A 305 9.73 10.45 -26.76
C THR A 305 9.94 10.58 -28.27
N ALA A 306 11.08 10.09 -28.77
CA ALA A 306 11.38 10.07 -30.21
C ALA A 306 10.38 9.21 -31.00
N TYR A 307 9.92 8.10 -30.44
CA TYR A 307 8.87 7.28 -31.05
C TYR A 307 7.53 8.02 -31.09
N LEU A 308 7.07 8.58 -29.96
CA LEU A 308 5.82 9.32 -29.87
C LEU A 308 5.76 10.48 -30.86
N LYS A 309 6.88 11.17 -31.06
CA LYS A 309 7.03 12.23 -32.06
C LYS A 309 6.66 11.81 -33.49
N ASN A 310 6.86 10.54 -33.85
CA ASN A 310 6.61 10.04 -35.20
C ASN A 310 5.22 9.42 -35.38
N VAL A 311 4.52 9.09 -34.29
CA VAL A 311 3.29 8.27 -34.33
C VAL A 311 2.06 8.94 -33.72
N VAL A 312 2.24 9.97 -32.88
CA VAL A 312 1.15 10.72 -32.26
C VAL A 312 1.20 12.17 -32.73
N VAL A 313 0.15 12.63 -33.42
CA VAL A 313 0.09 13.99 -34.01
C VAL A 313 0.35 15.09 -32.98
N ALA A 314 -0.21 14.97 -31.78
CA ALA A 314 -0.01 15.97 -30.72
C ALA A 314 1.45 16.06 -30.22
N PHE A 315 2.30 15.08 -30.57
CA PHE A 315 3.71 14.99 -30.18
C PHE A 315 4.67 15.34 -31.32
N GLU A 316 4.19 15.77 -32.50
CA GLU A 316 5.03 15.98 -33.70
C GLU A 316 6.25 16.91 -33.47
N ASN A 317 6.13 17.88 -32.56
CA ASN A 317 7.18 18.85 -32.22
C ASN A 317 7.88 18.52 -30.90
N CYS A 318 7.46 17.47 -30.19
CA CYS A 318 7.86 17.24 -28.82
C CYS A 318 9.37 17.00 -28.67
N LYS A 319 9.84 17.25 -27.45
CA LYS A 319 11.22 17.01 -27.00
C LYS A 319 11.20 16.44 -25.59
N TYR A 320 12.11 15.50 -25.32
CA TYR A 320 12.42 15.12 -23.95
C TYR A 320 13.00 16.35 -23.25
N LYS A 321 12.43 16.70 -22.09
CA LYS A 321 12.88 17.85 -21.30
C LYS A 321 13.81 17.39 -20.18
N GLU A 322 13.32 16.51 -19.31
CA GLU A 322 14.07 16.02 -18.14
C GLU A 322 13.38 14.81 -17.49
N GLY A 323 14.17 14.00 -16.77
CA GLY A 323 13.73 12.93 -15.90
C GLY A 323 13.49 13.40 -14.46
N PRO A 324 13.06 12.51 -13.55
CA PRO A 324 12.85 12.84 -12.15
C PRO A 324 14.20 13.02 -11.41
N ASP A 325 14.25 13.82 -10.34
CA ASP A 325 15.50 14.02 -9.58
C ASP A 325 16.01 12.70 -8.96
N ARG A 326 15.07 11.83 -8.57
CA ARG A 326 15.30 10.46 -8.09
C ARG A 326 14.12 9.59 -8.51
N PHE A 327 14.33 8.29 -8.65
CA PHE A 327 13.23 7.36 -8.83
C PHE A 327 12.20 7.47 -7.69
N PHE A 328 10.93 7.25 -8.00
CA PHE A 328 9.99 6.84 -6.97
C PHE A 328 10.23 5.36 -6.67
N ILE A 329 10.44 5.03 -5.39
CA ILE A 329 10.65 3.68 -4.89
C ILE A 329 9.38 3.28 -4.14
N PRO A 330 8.55 2.37 -4.68
CA PRO A 330 7.32 1.96 -4.01
C PRO A 330 7.60 1.34 -2.64
N GLU A 331 8.39 0.29 -2.59
CA GLU A 331 8.77 -0.42 -1.37
C GLU A 331 10.06 -1.22 -1.60
N TYR A 332 10.79 -1.50 -0.52
CA TYR A 332 11.92 -2.42 -0.56
C TYR A 332 12.30 -3.01 0.81
N LEU A 333 11.83 -2.43 1.93
CA LEU A 333 12.00 -2.95 3.28
C LEU A 333 10.63 -3.16 3.94
N HIS A 334 10.44 -4.31 4.56
CA HIS A 334 9.23 -4.61 5.34
C HIS A 334 9.60 -4.87 6.79
N TYR A 335 9.33 -3.90 7.66
CA TYR A 335 9.67 -3.98 9.09
C TYR A 335 8.69 -4.85 9.87
N GLU A 336 9.20 -5.46 10.94
CA GLU A 336 8.39 -6.21 11.89
C GLU A 336 7.67 -5.24 12.85
N GLY A 337 6.33 -5.28 12.78
CA GLY A 337 5.44 -4.58 13.69
C GLY A 337 4.79 -5.52 14.71
N ARG A 338 3.98 -4.96 15.60
CA ARG A 338 3.14 -5.72 16.54
C ARG A 338 2.03 -6.51 15.83
N TYR A 339 1.68 -6.09 14.62
CA TYR A 339 0.87 -6.87 13.68
C TYR A 339 1.43 -6.72 12.27
N ARG A 340 1.49 -7.80 11.49
CA ARG A 340 1.90 -7.75 10.09
C ARG A 340 0.68 -7.99 9.19
N LEU A 341 0.29 -7.00 8.40
CA LEU A 341 -0.84 -7.12 7.47
C LEU A 341 -0.48 -8.10 6.35
N THR A 342 -1.39 -9.01 6.04
CA THR A 342 -1.19 -10.11 5.10
C THR A 342 -2.14 -10.01 3.90
N VAL A 343 -1.91 -10.83 2.87
CA VAL A 343 -2.86 -10.97 1.75
C VAL A 343 -4.15 -11.63 2.23
N GLU A 344 -4.07 -12.57 3.18
CA GLU A 344 -5.23 -13.15 3.86
C GLU A 344 -6.16 -12.06 4.43
N ASP A 345 -5.60 -11.08 5.17
CA ASP A 345 -6.37 -9.97 5.74
C ASP A 345 -7.12 -9.17 4.68
N ILE A 346 -6.48 -8.93 3.55
CA ILE A 346 -7.05 -8.17 2.43
C ILE A 346 -8.15 -8.99 1.75
N MET A 347 -7.91 -10.27 1.51
CA MET A 347 -8.86 -11.18 0.88
C MET A 347 -10.11 -11.41 1.72
N GLU A 348 -10.00 -11.34 3.05
CA GLU A 348 -11.15 -11.38 3.95
C GLU A 348 -11.92 -10.06 4.03
N ASN A 349 -11.46 -8.98 3.37
CA ASN A 349 -11.93 -7.62 3.60
C ASN A 349 -11.95 -7.31 5.11
N ARG A 350 -10.85 -7.61 5.82
CA ARG A 350 -10.88 -7.63 7.29
C ARG A 350 -11.08 -6.24 7.89
N ASN A 351 -12.09 -6.14 8.77
CA ASN A 351 -12.38 -4.95 9.57
C ASN A 351 -11.85 -5.15 11.00
N PHE A 352 -10.65 -4.64 11.26
CA PHE A 352 -9.97 -4.72 12.54
C PHE A 352 -10.61 -3.79 13.56
N LYS A 353 -10.71 -4.26 14.81
CA LYS A 353 -11.26 -3.44 15.91
C LYS A 353 -10.39 -2.22 16.20
N ASP A 354 -9.08 -2.38 16.04
CA ASP A 354 -8.05 -1.35 16.12
C ASP A 354 -7.73 -0.73 14.76
N GLY A 355 -8.64 -0.79 13.78
CA GLY A 355 -8.45 -0.23 12.45
C GLY A 355 -8.27 1.29 12.47
N ILE A 356 -7.16 1.76 11.91
CA ILE A 356 -6.77 3.19 11.90
C ILE A 356 -6.92 3.85 10.52
N ALA A 357 -6.95 3.08 9.44
CA ALA A 357 -7.18 3.57 8.09
C ALA A 357 -7.98 2.54 7.27
N LEU A 358 -8.63 2.97 6.20
CA LEU A 358 -9.29 2.09 5.23
C LEU A 358 -8.54 2.11 3.90
N CYS A 359 -8.44 0.96 3.25
CA CYS A 359 -7.85 0.80 1.93
C CYS A 359 -8.75 -0.11 1.07
N SER A 360 -8.59 -0.03 -0.25
CA SER A 360 -9.33 -0.86 -1.21
C SER A 360 -8.52 -1.12 -2.48
N GLU A 361 -7.19 -1.02 -2.41
CA GLU A 361 -6.34 -1.31 -3.56
C GLU A 361 -6.26 -2.80 -3.81
N GLN A 362 -6.07 -3.17 -5.08
CA GLN A 362 -5.84 -4.56 -5.46
C GLN A 362 -4.48 -5.05 -4.95
N VAL A 363 -4.40 -6.34 -4.64
CA VAL A 363 -3.11 -7.00 -4.41
C VAL A 363 -2.55 -7.39 -5.77
N ASP A 364 -1.66 -6.55 -6.27
CA ASP A 364 -1.04 -6.69 -7.59
C ASP A 364 0.31 -7.42 -7.49
N ALA A 365 0.41 -8.58 -8.14
CA ALA A 365 1.64 -9.35 -8.27
C ALA A 365 2.22 -9.32 -9.69
N SER A 366 1.78 -8.38 -10.54
CA SER A 366 2.28 -8.16 -11.90
C SER A 366 3.79 -7.88 -11.91
N LYS A 367 4.36 -7.39 -10.79
CA LYS A 367 5.81 -7.24 -10.65
C LYS A 367 6.57 -8.55 -10.89
N PHE A 368 5.96 -9.71 -10.62
CA PHE A 368 6.57 -11.03 -10.80
C PHE A 368 6.38 -11.64 -12.21
N THR A 369 5.65 -10.98 -13.11
CA THR A 369 5.39 -11.52 -14.45
C THR A 369 6.48 -11.06 -15.44
N LYS A 370 6.76 -11.87 -16.47
CA LYS A 370 7.79 -11.54 -17.48
C LYS A 370 7.30 -10.51 -18.50
N GLU A 371 6.03 -10.62 -18.90
CA GLU A 371 5.37 -9.71 -19.85
C GLU A 371 4.61 -8.59 -19.13
N ASN A 372 3.92 -7.72 -19.87
CA ASN A 372 2.93 -6.78 -19.33
C ASN A 372 1.60 -7.50 -19.04
N ILE A 373 1.68 -8.64 -18.35
CA ILE A 373 0.51 -9.42 -17.94
C ILE A 373 0.11 -8.96 -16.54
N GLU A 374 -1.12 -8.49 -16.44
CA GLU A 374 -1.77 -8.17 -15.18
C GLU A 374 -1.99 -9.45 -14.36
N TYR A 375 -1.60 -9.42 -13.08
CA TYR A 375 -1.74 -10.54 -12.15
C TYR A 375 -2.29 -10.04 -10.81
N ILE A 376 -3.61 -9.94 -10.74
CA ILE A 376 -4.33 -9.49 -9.55
C ILE A 376 -4.68 -10.67 -8.66
N VAL A 377 -3.95 -10.82 -7.55
CA VAL A 377 -4.19 -11.91 -6.59
C VAL A 377 -5.58 -11.79 -6.00
N VAL A 378 -5.96 -10.58 -5.58
CA VAL A 378 -7.28 -10.27 -5.06
C VAL A 378 -7.61 -8.78 -5.22
N ASN A 379 -8.88 -8.48 -5.51
CA ASN A 379 -9.45 -7.14 -5.63
C ASN A 379 -10.46 -6.89 -4.48
N PRO A 380 -10.05 -6.32 -3.35
CA PRO A 380 -10.90 -6.15 -2.18
C PRO A 380 -11.98 -5.08 -2.39
N HIS A 381 -13.08 -5.17 -1.65
CA HIS A 381 -14.07 -4.10 -1.60
C HIS A 381 -13.60 -2.94 -0.72
N VAL A 382 -13.08 -3.30 0.45
CA VAL A 382 -12.50 -2.42 1.46
C VAL A 382 -11.89 -3.32 2.53
N TYR A 383 -10.79 -2.92 3.14
CA TYR A 383 -10.26 -3.51 4.36
C TYR A 383 -9.70 -2.40 5.24
N SER A 384 -9.41 -2.72 6.49
CA SER A 384 -8.79 -1.77 7.43
C SER A 384 -7.34 -2.12 7.71
N ILE A 385 -6.53 -1.11 7.98
CA ILE A 385 -5.15 -1.26 8.45
C ILE A 385 -5.18 -1.17 9.98
N PRO A 386 -4.71 -2.20 10.72
CA PRO A 386 -4.71 -2.19 12.18
C PRO A 386 -3.60 -1.32 12.76
N LEU A 387 -3.81 -0.81 13.98
CA LEU A 387 -2.84 -0.03 14.74
C LEU A 387 -1.51 -0.79 14.90
N GLY A 388 -1.57 -2.10 15.14
CA GLY A 388 -0.37 -2.94 15.30
C GLY A 388 0.59 -2.90 14.11
N SER A 389 0.11 -2.59 12.89
CA SER A 389 0.94 -2.52 11.68
C SER A 389 1.85 -1.30 11.62
N ILE A 390 1.59 -0.29 12.45
CA ILE A 390 2.44 0.91 12.52
C ILE A 390 3.20 1.01 13.83
N ILE A 391 3.18 0.00 14.69
CA ILE A 391 3.98 -0.05 15.93
C ILE A 391 5.09 -1.08 15.72
N PRO A 392 6.38 -0.69 15.74
CA PRO A 392 7.49 -1.64 15.58
C PRO A 392 7.54 -2.64 16.75
N VAL A 393 8.02 -3.85 16.48
CA VAL A 393 7.98 -4.97 17.43
C VAL A 393 8.81 -4.74 18.70
N ASN A 394 9.77 -3.81 18.67
CA ASN A 394 10.77 -3.61 19.72
C ASN A 394 10.68 -2.24 20.42
N LEU A 395 9.64 -1.45 20.17
CA LEU A 395 9.45 -0.14 20.80
C LEU A 395 8.01 0.07 21.28
N GLU A 396 7.82 0.96 22.26
CA GLU A 396 6.50 1.26 22.85
C GLU A 396 5.90 2.60 22.41
N ASN A 397 6.73 3.56 21.99
CA ASN A 397 6.35 4.95 21.75
C ASN A 397 6.75 5.46 20.36
N VAL A 398 7.10 4.55 19.44
CA VAL A 398 7.44 4.87 18.06
C VAL A 398 6.35 4.35 17.13
N LEU A 399 5.99 5.16 16.14
CA LEU A 399 5.15 4.76 15.02
C LEU A 399 5.96 4.72 13.72
N MET A 400 5.59 3.85 12.80
CA MET A 400 6.18 3.74 11.46
C MET A 400 5.10 3.84 10.39
N THR A 401 5.24 4.82 9.50
CA THR A 401 4.28 5.07 8.41
C THR A 401 4.98 5.01 7.05
N GLY A 402 4.21 4.93 5.98
CA GLY A 402 4.76 4.89 4.61
C GLY A 402 5.04 3.47 4.10
N SER A 403 5.99 3.35 3.17
CA SER A 403 6.42 2.07 2.57
C SER A 403 6.89 1.02 3.58
N LYS A 404 7.35 1.47 4.74
CA LYS A 404 7.96 0.65 5.79
C LYS A 404 6.99 0.13 6.86
N ALA A 405 5.71 0.50 6.79
CA ALA A 405 4.69 -0.08 7.68
C ALA A 405 4.69 -1.62 7.58
N SER A 406 4.29 -2.31 8.65
CA SER A 406 4.44 -3.76 8.74
C SER A 406 3.39 -4.51 7.92
N PHE A 407 3.72 -4.71 6.64
CA PHE A 407 2.94 -5.46 5.67
C PHE A 407 3.80 -6.59 5.10
N SER A 408 3.20 -7.72 4.69
CA SER A 408 3.90 -8.67 3.81
C SER A 408 4.20 -8.00 2.47
N SER A 409 5.25 -8.46 1.78
CA SER A 409 5.75 -7.78 0.57
C SER A 409 4.71 -7.73 -0.55
N LEU A 410 3.82 -8.72 -0.59
CA LEU A 410 2.69 -8.77 -1.50
C LEU A 410 1.53 -7.91 -1.00
N ALA A 411 1.17 -7.94 0.30
CA ALA A 411 0.16 -7.04 0.85
C ALA A 411 0.54 -5.55 0.70
N ALA A 412 1.84 -5.23 0.71
CA ALA A 412 2.37 -3.89 0.52
C ALA A 412 2.06 -3.32 -0.88
N THR A 413 1.83 -4.14 -1.90
CA THR A 413 1.42 -3.63 -3.24
C THR A 413 0.01 -3.03 -3.22
N SER A 414 -0.81 -3.45 -2.24
CA SER A 414 -2.13 -2.87 -1.98
C SER A 414 -2.07 -1.78 -0.91
N ALA A 415 -1.69 -2.14 0.32
CA ALA A 415 -1.74 -1.23 1.48
C ALA A 415 -0.70 -0.09 1.39
N GLY A 416 0.34 -0.27 0.56
CA GLY A 416 1.35 0.73 0.28
C GLY A 416 0.96 1.75 -0.78
N ASN A 417 -0.31 1.86 -1.20
CA ASN A 417 -0.73 2.92 -2.11
C ASN A 417 -0.59 4.32 -1.46
N ILE A 418 -0.10 5.33 -2.18
CA ILE A 418 0.28 6.65 -1.62
C ILE A 418 -0.88 7.32 -0.85
N PRO A 419 -2.11 7.44 -1.38
CA PRO A 419 -3.26 7.95 -0.64
C PRO A 419 -3.48 7.26 0.72
N THR A 420 -3.35 5.94 0.78
CA THR A 420 -3.43 5.17 2.03
C THR A 420 -2.27 5.53 2.96
N ARG A 421 -1.02 5.63 2.48
CA ARG A 421 0.13 6.06 3.31
C ARG A 421 -0.13 7.40 3.99
N ILE A 422 -0.71 8.35 3.26
CA ILE A 422 -1.05 9.67 3.78
C ILE A 422 -2.12 9.58 4.86
N THR A 423 -3.16 8.77 4.65
CA THR A 423 -4.22 8.54 5.65
C THR A 423 -3.69 7.83 6.90
N VAL A 424 -2.76 6.89 6.74
CA VAL A 424 -2.04 6.24 7.85
C VAL A 424 -1.15 7.25 8.59
N GLY A 425 -0.48 8.15 7.87
CA GLY A 425 0.27 9.28 8.45
C GLY A 425 -0.60 10.22 9.29
N GLU A 426 -1.73 10.66 8.73
CA GLU A 426 -2.73 11.45 9.47
C GLU A 426 -3.19 10.72 10.74
N SER A 427 -3.42 9.41 10.63
CA SER A 427 -3.80 8.60 11.79
C SER A 427 -2.69 8.53 12.83
N ALA A 428 -1.42 8.35 12.41
CA ALA A 428 -0.27 8.27 13.30
C ALA A 428 -0.07 9.55 14.12
N GLY A 429 -0.18 10.72 13.48
CA GLY A 429 -0.13 12.00 14.18
C GLY A 429 -1.26 12.17 15.21
N LEU A 430 -2.49 11.76 14.86
CA LEU A 430 -3.63 11.77 15.79
C LEU A 430 -3.47 10.74 16.92
N ILE A 431 -2.97 9.54 16.65
CA ILE A 431 -2.69 8.50 17.67
C ILE A 431 -1.63 8.99 18.64
N SER A 432 -0.57 9.61 18.13
CA SER A 432 0.46 10.22 18.97
C SER A 432 -0.15 11.25 19.92
N ALA A 433 -1.01 12.13 19.38
CA ALA A 433 -1.70 13.11 20.20
C ALA A 433 -2.63 12.47 21.23
N TYR A 434 -3.40 11.45 20.83
CA TYR A 434 -4.29 10.72 21.73
C TYR A 434 -3.52 10.04 22.87
N SER A 435 -2.40 9.37 22.56
CA SER A 435 -1.47 8.77 23.53
C SER A 435 -0.98 9.83 24.54
N PHE A 436 -0.52 10.98 24.03
CA PHE A 436 -0.01 12.07 24.86
C PHE A 436 -1.08 12.61 25.81
N LEU A 437 -2.27 12.94 25.29
CA LEU A 437 -3.36 13.58 26.03
C LEU A 437 -3.99 12.66 27.08
N ASN A 438 -4.11 11.37 26.79
CA ASN A 438 -4.68 10.38 27.72
C ASN A 438 -3.65 9.77 28.67
N LYS A 439 -2.39 10.12 28.49
CA LYS A 439 -1.25 9.58 29.25
C LYS A 439 -1.10 8.06 29.15
N THR A 440 -1.42 7.49 27.99
CA THR A 440 -1.33 6.06 27.69
C THR A 440 -0.25 5.85 26.63
N SER A 441 0.66 4.89 26.81
CA SER A 441 1.65 4.60 25.75
C SER A 441 0.96 4.01 24.51
N ILE A 442 1.62 4.10 23.36
CA ILE A 442 1.05 3.60 22.11
C ILE A 442 0.88 2.07 22.15
N LEU A 443 1.86 1.36 22.70
CA LEU A 443 1.73 -0.09 22.92
C LEU A 443 0.63 -0.43 23.93
N GLN A 444 0.47 0.35 25.00
CA GLN A 444 -0.62 0.13 25.95
C GLN A 444 -1.99 0.31 25.29
N LEU A 445 -2.14 1.30 24.41
CA LEU A 445 -3.37 1.53 23.64
C LEU A 445 -3.74 0.30 22.80
N LEU A 446 -2.77 -0.34 22.13
CA LEU A 446 -2.98 -1.58 21.37
C LEU A 446 -3.49 -2.73 22.25
N ASN A 447 -3.09 -2.77 23.52
CA ASN A 447 -3.47 -3.83 24.46
C ASN A 447 -4.77 -3.55 25.24
N GLN A 448 -5.49 -2.47 24.92
CA GLN A 448 -6.72 -2.04 25.59
C GLN A 448 -7.89 -1.94 24.61
N PRO A 449 -8.53 -3.06 24.23
CA PRO A 449 -9.61 -3.07 23.25
C PRO A 449 -10.80 -2.18 23.61
N GLU A 450 -11.02 -1.91 24.90
CA GLU A 450 -12.02 -0.98 25.42
C GLU A 450 -11.81 0.47 24.94
N GLU A 451 -10.58 0.87 24.60
CA GLU A 451 -10.25 2.22 24.14
C GLU A 451 -10.43 2.39 22.62
N PHE A 452 -10.54 1.31 21.84
CA PHE A 452 -10.57 1.39 20.38
C PHE A 452 -11.74 2.22 19.84
N GLU A 453 -12.91 2.15 20.49
CA GLU A 453 -14.05 2.97 20.11
C GLU A 453 -13.83 4.47 20.38
N SER A 454 -13.13 4.80 21.48
CA SER A 454 -12.73 6.17 21.81
C SER A 454 -11.70 6.69 20.81
N LEU A 455 -10.70 5.86 20.47
CA LEU A 455 -9.68 6.17 19.47
C LEU A 455 -10.31 6.37 18.08
N LYS A 456 -11.15 5.44 17.60
CA LYS A 456 -11.84 5.55 16.31
C LYS A 456 -12.67 6.83 16.21
N LYS A 457 -13.39 7.20 17.28
CA LYS A 457 -14.11 8.49 17.34
C LYS A 457 -13.17 9.69 17.30
N TYR A 458 -12.01 9.59 17.94
CA TYR A 458 -10.98 10.64 17.91
C TYR A 458 -10.41 10.82 16.50
N LEU A 459 -10.03 9.72 15.82
CA LEU A 459 -9.54 9.72 14.44
C LEU A 459 -10.56 10.31 13.46
N LYS A 460 -11.83 9.89 13.57
CA LYS A 460 -12.92 10.43 12.73
C LYS A 460 -13.14 11.94 12.91
N ARG A 461 -12.91 12.46 14.12
CA ARG A 461 -12.99 13.91 14.38
C ARG A 461 -11.78 14.65 13.80
N GLY A 462 -10.64 13.99 13.66
CA GLY A 462 -9.43 14.54 13.06
C GLY A 462 -9.48 14.63 11.54
N GLY A 463 -10.29 13.81 10.87
CA GLY A 463 -10.46 13.83 9.41
C GLY A 463 -10.47 12.44 8.77
N VAL A 464 -10.01 11.43 9.50
CA VAL A 464 -9.86 10.05 9.00
C VAL A 464 -11.21 9.39 8.79
N TYR A 465 -11.43 8.85 7.58
CA TYR A 465 -12.65 8.12 7.27
C TYR A 465 -12.59 6.67 7.76
N LEU A 466 -13.34 6.37 8.84
CA LEU A 466 -13.41 5.05 9.48
C LEU A 466 -14.86 4.63 9.72
N ASP A 467 -15.61 4.43 8.64
CA ASP A 467 -16.94 3.83 8.74
C ASP A 467 -16.84 2.32 8.89
N ASP A 468 -17.84 1.76 9.58
CA ASP A 468 -17.93 0.34 9.81
C ASP A 468 -18.52 -0.38 8.59
N PHE A 469 -17.98 -1.56 8.30
CA PHE A 469 -18.19 -2.29 7.05
C PHE A 469 -18.13 -3.82 7.29
N SER A 470 -18.71 -4.59 6.37
CA SER A 470 -18.88 -6.05 6.52
C SER A 470 -18.96 -6.76 5.17
N GLU A 471 -18.32 -6.17 4.16
CA GLU A 471 -18.23 -6.68 2.80
C GLU A 471 -17.38 -7.95 2.78
N HIS A 472 -17.73 -8.88 1.90
CA HIS A 472 -17.00 -10.13 1.70
C HIS A 472 -16.82 -10.36 0.21
N ILE A 473 -15.75 -11.05 -0.16
CA ILE A 473 -15.59 -11.56 -1.51
C ILE A 473 -16.53 -12.75 -1.70
N LEU A 474 -17.32 -12.71 -2.77
CA LEU A 474 -18.33 -13.72 -3.08
C LEU A 474 -17.90 -14.54 -4.29
N ILE A 475 -18.27 -15.82 -4.30
CA ILE A 475 -17.95 -16.75 -5.39
C ILE A 475 -19.02 -16.68 -6.48
N GLY A 476 -18.66 -16.09 -7.62
CA GLY A 476 -19.40 -16.17 -8.89
C GLY A 476 -20.92 -16.07 -8.74
N GLU A 477 -21.65 -16.99 -9.37
CA GLU A 477 -23.12 -17.02 -9.32
C GLU A 477 -23.68 -17.55 -7.99
N THR A 478 -22.91 -18.34 -7.23
CA THR A 478 -23.38 -18.94 -5.96
C THR A 478 -23.64 -17.90 -4.88
N GLN A 479 -22.94 -16.77 -4.95
CA GLN A 479 -22.96 -15.70 -3.94
C GLN A 479 -22.56 -16.18 -2.53
N GLU A 480 -21.95 -17.36 -2.42
CA GLU A 480 -21.34 -17.84 -1.18
C GLU A 480 -20.08 -17.05 -0.88
N LYS A 481 -19.74 -16.89 0.40
CA LYS A 481 -18.51 -16.19 0.78
C LYS A 481 -17.31 -17.06 0.45
N LEU A 482 -16.30 -16.48 -0.19
CA LEU A 482 -15.04 -17.18 -0.48
C LEU A 482 -14.42 -17.79 0.79
N ALA A 483 -14.47 -17.06 1.90
CA ALA A 483 -13.93 -17.50 3.19
C ALA A 483 -14.64 -18.72 3.81
N GLU A 484 -15.86 -19.04 3.37
CA GLU A 484 -16.64 -20.17 3.85
C GLU A 484 -16.49 -21.42 2.95
N HIS A 485 -15.79 -21.30 1.81
CA HIS A 485 -15.60 -22.40 0.87
C HIS A 485 -14.62 -23.47 1.42
N PRO A 486 -14.85 -24.78 1.18
CA PRO A 486 -13.96 -25.84 1.66
C PRO A 486 -12.49 -25.72 1.24
N ALA A 487 -12.23 -25.18 0.05
CA ALA A 487 -10.87 -24.96 -0.46
C ALA A 487 -10.19 -23.68 0.08
N TYR A 488 -10.92 -22.81 0.79
CA TYR A 488 -10.40 -21.54 1.29
C TYR A 488 -9.10 -21.66 2.11
N PRO A 489 -8.92 -22.66 3.00
CA PRO A 489 -7.67 -22.84 3.74
C PRO A 489 -6.44 -23.01 2.84
N TYR A 490 -6.62 -23.49 1.61
CA TYR A 490 -5.54 -23.65 0.62
C TYR A 490 -5.41 -22.41 -0.26
N ILE A 491 -6.53 -21.82 -0.68
CA ILE A 491 -6.56 -20.56 -1.45
C ILE A 491 -5.78 -19.48 -0.71
N LYS A 492 -6.04 -19.28 0.58
CA LYS A 492 -5.35 -18.23 1.35
C LYS A 492 -3.84 -18.43 1.45
N VAL A 493 -3.38 -19.68 1.56
CA VAL A 493 -1.94 -20.01 1.57
C VAL A 493 -1.34 -19.66 0.21
N LEU A 494 -1.93 -20.15 -0.89
CA LEU A 494 -1.40 -19.90 -2.23
C LEU A 494 -1.45 -18.41 -2.61
N ALA A 495 -2.49 -17.70 -2.20
CA ALA A 495 -2.65 -16.26 -2.41
C ALA A 495 -1.58 -15.45 -1.66
N GLU A 496 -1.23 -15.83 -0.42
CA GLU A 496 -0.17 -15.16 0.35
C GLU A 496 1.19 -15.23 -0.38
N TYR A 497 1.44 -16.32 -1.12
CA TYR A 497 2.63 -16.47 -1.95
C TYR A 497 2.49 -15.91 -3.37
N GLY A 498 1.32 -15.36 -3.75
CA GLY A 498 1.04 -14.91 -5.11
C GLY A 498 1.21 -16.03 -6.14
N LEU A 499 0.73 -17.23 -5.81
CA LEU A 499 0.76 -18.42 -6.68
C LEU A 499 -0.55 -18.60 -7.47
N ILE A 500 -1.62 -17.97 -7.00
CA ILE A 500 -2.94 -17.98 -7.63
C ILE A 500 -3.44 -16.55 -7.77
N THR A 501 -4.40 -16.38 -8.69
CA THR A 501 -4.99 -15.09 -9.04
C THR A 501 -6.50 -15.24 -9.12
N GLY A 502 -7.23 -14.31 -8.51
CA GLY A 502 -8.67 -14.13 -8.73
C GLY A 502 -8.98 -13.16 -9.86
N GLY A 503 -7.99 -12.44 -10.38
CA GLY A 503 -8.22 -11.37 -11.36
C GLY A 503 -9.05 -10.22 -10.80
N ALA A 504 -9.49 -9.32 -11.69
CA ALA A 504 -10.29 -8.16 -11.31
C ALA A 504 -11.66 -8.52 -10.69
N ASP A 505 -12.20 -9.70 -11.03
CA ASP A 505 -13.52 -10.17 -10.59
C ASP A 505 -13.46 -11.11 -9.38
N ASN A 506 -12.26 -11.42 -8.86
CA ASN A 506 -12.04 -12.42 -7.81
C ASN A 506 -12.56 -13.83 -8.15
N ASP A 507 -12.51 -14.22 -9.42
CA ASP A 507 -12.86 -15.56 -9.87
C ASP A 507 -11.63 -16.49 -9.83
N PHE A 508 -11.59 -17.33 -8.79
CA PHE A 508 -10.56 -18.36 -8.60
C PHE A 508 -10.81 -19.63 -9.42
N GLN A 509 -11.84 -19.65 -10.27
CA GLN A 509 -12.15 -20.77 -11.17
C GLN A 509 -12.29 -22.13 -10.46
N LEU A 510 -12.92 -22.13 -9.29
CA LEU A 510 -12.96 -23.28 -8.36
C LEU A 510 -13.47 -24.57 -9.00
N ASP A 511 -14.48 -24.47 -9.86
CA ASP A 511 -15.13 -25.61 -10.53
C ASP A 511 -14.48 -25.99 -11.88
N SER A 512 -13.48 -25.24 -12.33
CA SER A 512 -12.88 -25.46 -13.65
C SER A 512 -12.05 -26.73 -13.68
N GLN A 513 -12.19 -27.50 -14.76
CA GLN A 513 -11.28 -28.61 -15.09
C GLN A 513 -9.95 -28.05 -15.56
N VAL A 514 -8.85 -28.63 -15.08
CA VAL A 514 -7.50 -28.13 -15.40
C VAL A 514 -6.65 -29.16 -16.12
N SER A 515 -5.55 -28.71 -16.71
CA SER A 515 -4.55 -29.58 -17.35
C SER A 515 -3.56 -30.15 -16.33
N GLN A 516 -2.88 -31.23 -16.73
CA GLN A 516 -1.74 -31.77 -15.98
C GLN A 516 -0.62 -30.73 -15.82
N GLU A 517 -0.35 -29.96 -16.87
CA GLU A 517 0.60 -28.85 -16.86
C GLU A 517 0.32 -27.84 -15.75
N LEU A 518 -0.95 -27.49 -15.51
CA LEU A 518 -1.30 -26.51 -14.49
C LEU A 518 -0.87 -26.96 -13.08
N LEU A 519 -1.19 -28.21 -12.69
CA LEU A 519 -0.79 -28.73 -11.38
C LEU A 519 0.73 -28.86 -11.29
N ALA A 520 1.40 -29.33 -12.34
CA ALA A 520 2.86 -29.46 -12.36
C ALA A 520 3.55 -28.10 -12.16
N VAL A 521 3.13 -27.06 -12.90
CA VAL A 521 3.67 -25.71 -12.78
C VAL A 521 3.33 -25.10 -11.42
N LEU A 522 2.12 -25.31 -10.90
CA LEU A 522 1.75 -24.84 -9.57
C LEU A 522 2.61 -25.48 -8.48
N LEU A 523 2.86 -26.80 -8.54
CA LEU A 523 3.73 -27.50 -7.60
C LEU A 523 5.17 -26.97 -7.65
N LYS A 524 5.75 -26.81 -8.85
CA LYS A 524 7.10 -26.23 -9.01
C LYS A 524 7.19 -24.87 -8.33
N ASN A 525 6.26 -23.96 -8.65
CA ASN A 525 6.25 -22.61 -8.10
C ASN A 525 5.96 -22.61 -6.59
N ALA A 526 5.09 -23.48 -6.11
CA ALA A 526 4.79 -23.63 -4.69
C ALA A 526 6.03 -24.10 -3.91
N ILE A 527 6.80 -25.06 -4.43
CA ILE A 527 8.06 -25.49 -3.81
C ILE A 527 9.06 -24.34 -3.81
N ILE A 528 9.25 -23.64 -4.95
CA ILE A 528 10.18 -22.49 -5.05
C ILE A 528 9.86 -21.42 -4.00
N LYS A 529 8.58 -21.08 -3.80
CA LYS A 529 8.19 -19.97 -2.91
C LYS A 529 8.03 -20.40 -1.44
N MET A 530 7.47 -21.58 -1.18
CA MET A 530 7.11 -22.02 0.18
C MET A 530 8.17 -22.91 0.84
N ALA A 531 9.07 -23.51 0.05
CA ALA A 531 10.13 -24.39 0.50
C ALA A 531 11.35 -24.36 -0.47
N PRO A 532 11.95 -23.17 -0.71
CA PRO A 532 12.98 -22.98 -1.73
C PRO A 532 14.16 -23.97 -1.61
N ASP A 533 14.55 -24.32 -0.37
CA ASP A 533 15.67 -25.23 -0.11
C ASP A 533 15.40 -26.69 -0.55
N LEU A 534 14.14 -27.05 -0.78
CA LEU A 534 13.75 -28.37 -1.29
C LEU A 534 13.71 -28.44 -2.81
N TYR A 535 13.77 -27.31 -3.52
CA TYR A 535 13.70 -27.30 -4.98
C TYR A 535 15.01 -27.82 -5.61
N THR A 536 14.91 -28.88 -6.42
CA THR A 536 16.07 -29.50 -7.09
C THR A 536 15.80 -29.74 -8.57
N LEU A 537 16.88 -29.92 -9.36
CA LEU A 537 16.77 -30.31 -10.77
C LEU A 537 16.06 -31.67 -10.96
N GLU A 538 16.13 -32.55 -9.95
CA GLU A 538 15.43 -33.83 -9.97
C GLU A 538 13.91 -33.64 -9.85
N ILE A 539 13.46 -32.81 -8.90
CA ILE A 539 12.05 -32.44 -8.76
C ILE A 539 11.54 -31.72 -10.02
N ASP A 540 12.32 -30.79 -10.57
CA ASP A 540 11.98 -30.10 -11.81
C ASP A 540 11.80 -31.10 -12.97
N GLY A 541 12.77 -32.00 -13.16
CA GLY A 541 12.71 -33.04 -14.19
C GLY A 541 11.56 -34.04 -13.98
N LEU A 542 11.19 -34.34 -12.74
CA LEU A 542 10.05 -35.19 -12.39
C LEU A 542 8.73 -34.53 -12.81
N LEU A 543 8.50 -33.28 -12.40
CA LEU A 543 7.27 -32.55 -12.69
C LEU A 543 7.14 -32.17 -14.17
N THR A 544 8.26 -31.94 -14.88
CA THR A 544 8.27 -31.64 -16.33
C THR A 544 7.63 -32.76 -17.16
N LYS A 545 7.66 -34.02 -16.70
CA LYS A 545 7.01 -35.16 -17.39
C LYS A 545 5.49 -34.98 -17.48
N TYR A 546 4.90 -34.18 -16.59
CA TYR A 546 3.47 -33.90 -16.52
C TYR A 546 3.09 -32.56 -17.18
N GLU A 547 4.04 -31.82 -17.75
CA GLU A 547 3.78 -30.54 -18.45
C GLU A 547 3.19 -30.78 -19.84
N ASN A 548 1.96 -31.28 -19.86
CA ASN A 548 1.16 -31.48 -21.06
C ASN A 548 -0.26 -30.93 -20.88
N LYS A 549 -0.94 -30.71 -22.01
CA LYS A 549 -2.27 -30.09 -22.06
C LYS A 549 -3.42 -31.07 -21.84
N ASP A 550 -3.14 -32.33 -21.51
CA ASP A 550 -4.19 -33.31 -21.23
C ASP A 550 -4.90 -32.93 -19.93
N ILE A 551 -6.18 -33.31 -19.84
CA ILE A 551 -6.98 -33.08 -18.64
C ILE A 551 -6.33 -33.80 -17.46
N LEU A 552 -6.26 -33.12 -16.32
CA LEU A 552 -5.84 -33.70 -15.06
C LEU A 552 -6.94 -34.63 -14.54
N THR A 553 -6.65 -35.93 -14.45
CA THR A 553 -7.56 -36.92 -13.87
C THR A 553 -7.13 -37.27 -12.46
N GLY A 554 -8.03 -37.85 -11.66
CA GLY A 554 -7.68 -38.25 -10.29
C GLY A 554 -6.48 -39.20 -10.24
N LYS A 555 -6.33 -40.08 -11.24
CA LYS A 555 -5.18 -40.97 -11.38
C LYS A 555 -3.88 -40.21 -11.63
N THR A 556 -3.86 -39.30 -12.60
CA THR A 556 -2.63 -38.57 -12.94
C THR A 556 -2.23 -37.58 -11.86
N ALA A 557 -3.20 -36.94 -11.20
CA ALA A 557 -2.97 -36.15 -9.99
C ALA A 557 -2.33 -36.99 -8.88
N ALA A 558 -2.87 -38.17 -8.58
CA ALA A 558 -2.33 -39.06 -7.55
C ALA A 558 -0.91 -39.52 -7.87
N SER A 559 -0.66 -39.97 -9.11
CA SER A 559 0.68 -40.35 -9.57
C SER A 559 1.67 -39.20 -9.40
N MET A 560 1.30 -37.99 -9.80
CA MET A 560 2.17 -36.81 -9.70
C MET A 560 2.55 -36.48 -8.26
N ILE A 561 1.59 -36.52 -7.33
CA ILE A 561 1.86 -36.24 -5.90
C ILE A 561 2.71 -37.35 -5.28
N LEU A 562 2.40 -38.62 -5.54
CA LEU A 562 3.16 -39.74 -4.96
C LEU A 562 4.59 -39.80 -5.51
N ASP A 563 4.77 -39.54 -6.81
CA ASP A 563 6.09 -39.43 -7.42
C ASP A 563 6.90 -38.29 -6.79
N LEU A 564 6.29 -37.12 -6.60
CA LEU A 564 6.93 -35.98 -5.93
C LEU A 564 7.36 -36.32 -4.49
N LEU A 565 6.54 -37.05 -3.75
CA LEU A 565 6.83 -37.51 -2.39
C LEU A 565 7.74 -38.75 -2.33
N SER A 566 8.20 -39.25 -3.47
CA SER A 566 9.00 -40.48 -3.58
C SER A 566 8.32 -41.73 -2.97
N ILE A 567 6.98 -41.79 -3.00
CA ILE A 567 6.18 -42.91 -2.51
C ILE A 567 5.93 -43.89 -3.66
N GLN A 568 6.26 -45.16 -3.46
CA GLN A 568 6.04 -46.20 -4.46
C GLN A 568 4.56 -46.55 -4.62
N TRP A 569 4.09 -46.73 -5.85
CA TRP A 569 2.70 -47.08 -6.17
C TRP A 569 2.59 -47.99 -7.39
N GLU A 570 1.45 -48.67 -7.52
CA GLU A 570 1.07 -49.48 -8.67
C GLU A 570 -0.25 -48.98 -9.27
N ASP A 571 -0.47 -49.23 -10.56
CA ASP A 571 -1.60 -48.63 -11.30
C ASP A 571 -2.98 -48.88 -10.68
N GLY A 572 -3.17 -50.07 -10.08
CA GLY A 572 -4.43 -50.47 -9.46
C GLY A 572 -4.67 -49.93 -8.05
N ASN A 573 -3.66 -49.33 -7.39
CA ASN A 573 -3.76 -48.88 -5.99
C ASN A 573 -3.40 -47.41 -5.74
N VAL A 574 -2.97 -46.67 -6.78
CA VAL A 574 -2.49 -45.28 -6.67
C VAL A 574 -3.40 -44.35 -5.87
N LEU A 575 -4.71 -44.42 -6.08
CA LEU A 575 -5.68 -43.59 -5.34
C LEU A 575 -5.82 -43.98 -3.87
N ASN A 576 -5.70 -45.27 -3.56
CA ASN A 576 -5.79 -45.74 -2.18
C ASN A 576 -4.56 -45.28 -1.39
N ILE A 577 -3.38 -45.34 -1.99
CA ILE A 577 -2.16 -44.81 -1.38
C ILE A 577 -2.28 -43.30 -1.17
N LEU A 578 -2.77 -42.54 -2.16
CA LEU A 578 -2.97 -41.09 -2.00
C LEU A 578 -3.93 -40.76 -0.84
N LYS A 579 -5.01 -41.54 -0.67
CA LYS A 579 -5.98 -41.40 0.42
C LYS A 579 -5.39 -41.64 1.81
N GLU A 580 -4.33 -42.44 1.91
CA GLU A 580 -3.60 -42.68 3.16
C GLU A 580 -2.61 -41.55 3.48
N VAL A 581 -2.18 -40.79 2.46
CA VAL A 581 -1.17 -39.74 2.55
C VAL A 581 -1.78 -38.36 2.75
N LEU A 582 -2.89 -38.04 2.05
CA LEU A 582 -3.52 -36.73 2.06
C LEU A 582 -4.78 -36.67 2.94
N PRO A 583 -5.18 -35.47 3.42
CA PRO A 583 -6.43 -35.29 4.15
C PRO A 583 -7.66 -35.86 3.42
N ILE A 584 -8.57 -36.48 4.18
CA ILE A 584 -9.78 -37.11 3.61
C ILE A 584 -10.64 -36.12 2.83
N GLN A 585 -10.70 -34.86 3.26
CA GLN A 585 -11.48 -33.80 2.62
C GLN A 585 -11.04 -33.52 1.18
N LEU A 586 -9.76 -33.75 0.85
CA LEU A 586 -9.26 -33.61 -0.51
C LEU A 586 -9.49 -34.86 -1.36
N THR A 587 -9.56 -36.03 -0.73
CA THR A 587 -9.51 -37.32 -1.44
C THR A 587 -10.85 -38.06 -1.47
N GLU A 588 -11.86 -37.62 -0.71
CA GLU A 588 -13.19 -38.25 -0.63
C GLU A 588 -13.90 -38.27 -2.00
N GLY A 589 -13.70 -37.24 -2.83
CA GLY A 589 -14.26 -37.12 -4.18
C GLY A 589 -13.41 -37.72 -5.32
N PHE A 590 -12.20 -38.23 -5.04
CA PHE A 590 -11.29 -38.69 -6.09
C PHE A 590 -11.77 -39.97 -6.78
N LYS A 591 -11.87 -39.91 -8.11
CA LYS A 591 -12.05 -41.07 -8.98
C LYS A 591 -11.01 -41.05 -10.09
N ALA A 592 -10.52 -42.23 -10.47
CA ALA A 592 -9.31 -42.37 -11.28
C ALA A 592 -9.40 -41.68 -12.63
N GLU A 593 -10.53 -41.87 -13.31
CA GLU A 593 -10.75 -41.41 -14.68
C GLU A 593 -11.57 -40.11 -14.77
N GLU A 594 -11.98 -39.53 -13.63
CA GLU A 594 -12.71 -38.27 -13.63
C GLU A 594 -11.76 -37.07 -13.56
N PRO A 595 -12.09 -35.96 -14.24
CA PRO A 595 -11.34 -34.71 -14.14
C PRO A 595 -11.28 -34.18 -12.70
N VAL A 596 -10.16 -33.54 -12.36
CA VAL A 596 -9.96 -32.88 -11.06
C VAL A 596 -10.24 -31.37 -11.23
N ALA A 597 -11.07 -30.83 -10.34
CA ALA A 597 -11.40 -29.41 -10.29
C ALA A 597 -10.32 -28.58 -9.57
N MET A 598 -10.31 -27.27 -9.81
CA MET A 598 -9.27 -26.36 -9.36
C MET A 598 -9.21 -26.22 -7.82
N ASP A 599 -10.36 -26.28 -7.16
CA ASP A 599 -10.49 -26.25 -5.70
C ASP A 599 -9.66 -27.37 -5.02
N ILE A 600 -9.71 -28.58 -5.57
CA ILE A 600 -8.93 -29.74 -5.16
C ILE A 600 -7.45 -29.53 -5.49
N VAL A 601 -7.13 -28.99 -6.67
CA VAL A 601 -5.75 -28.72 -7.13
C VAL A 601 -5.02 -27.78 -6.17
N TYR A 602 -5.70 -26.78 -5.63
CA TYR A 602 -5.14 -25.92 -4.60
C TYR A 602 -4.74 -26.69 -3.35
N GLY A 603 -5.61 -27.60 -2.89
CA GLY A 603 -5.33 -28.47 -1.77
C GLY A 603 -4.15 -29.40 -2.01
N LEU A 604 -4.10 -30.05 -3.19
CA LEU A 604 -2.99 -30.91 -3.58
C LEU A 604 -1.65 -30.17 -3.54
N ALA A 605 -1.61 -28.96 -4.11
CA ALA A 605 -0.39 -28.17 -4.16
C ALA A 605 0.13 -27.82 -2.76
N VAL A 606 -0.75 -27.36 -1.87
CA VAL A 606 -0.37 -26.97 -0.51
C VAL A 606 0.06 -28.18 0.32
N GLU A 607 -0.72 -29.26 0.32
CA GLU A 607 -0.43 -30.44 1.15
C GLU A 607 0.80 -31.19 0.65
N ALA A 608 1.04 -31.28 -0.66
CA ALA A 608 2.25 -31.88 -1.19
C ALA A 608 3.51 -31.15 -0.71
N VAL A 609 3.53 -29.81 -0.74
CA VAL A 609 4.67 -29.03 -0.25
C VAL A 609 4.85 -29.15 1.27
N LYS A 610 3.75 -29.25 2.04
CA LYS A 610 3.83 -29.51 3.48
C LYS A 610 4.47 -30.86 3.78
N LEU A 611 4.10 -31.90 3.03
CA LEU A 611 4.62 -33.26 3.20
C LEU A 611 6.07 -33.43 2.73
N LEU A 612 6.56 -32.56 1.84
CA LEU A 612 7.97 -32.51 1.47
C LEU A 612 8.86 -31.97 2.60
N LYS A 613 8.31 -31.17 3.53
CA LYS A 613 9.08 -30.65 4.67
C LYS A 613 9.36 -31.78 5.67
N PRO A 614 10.61 -31.92 6.14
CA PRO A 614 11.04 -33.01 7.01
C PRO A 614 10.45 -32.99 8.41
#